data_AF-A0A0Z8NE95-F1
#
_entry.id   AF-A0A0Z8NE95-F1
#
_cell.length_a   1.000
_cell.length_b   1.000
_cell.length_c   1.000
_cell.angle_alpha   90.00
_cell.angle_beta   90.00
_cell.angle_gamma   90.00
#
_symmetry.space_group_name_H-M   'P 1'
#
loop_
_entity.id
_entity.type
_entity.pdbx_description
1 polymer ?
#
loop_
_entity_poly.entity_id
_entity_poly.type
_entity_poly.pdbx_seq_one_letter_code
_entity_poly.pdbx_strand_id
1 'polypeptide(L)'
;MTLYILANPNAGSHTAEHIIFKIKESYPQLAVNIFMTVGPEDEKRQIEAILKEFVSSEDQLMILGGDGTLSKALRFWPASLPFAYYPTGSGNDFAKAMNITSLYRSVDAILEGKKVGYMF
;
A
#
# COMPACT_ATOMS: atom_id res chain seq x y z
N MET A 1 -2.42 4.58 -15.33
CA MET A 1 -2.49 4.12 -13.93
C MET A 1 -1.14 3.59 -13.48
N THR A 2 -0.57 4.24 -12.48
CA THR A 2 0.60 3.80 -11.73
C THR A 2 0.16 3.35 -10.34
N LEU A 3 0.66 2.20 -9.88
CA LEU A 3 0.54 1.76 -8.50
C LEU A 3 1.74 2.27 -7.70
N TYR A 4 1.49 3.24 -6.83
CA TYR A 4 2.47 3.70 -5.86
C TYR A 4 2.45 2.76 -4.66
N ILE A 5 3.63 2.28 -4.25
CA ILE A 5 3.78 1.40 -3.10
C ILE A 5 4.56 2.13 -2.02
N LEU A 6 3.94 2.38 -0.87
CA LEU A 6 4.65 2.73 0.36
C LEU A 6 4.92 1.47 1.16
N ALA A 7 6.19 1.18 1.46
CA ALA A 7 6.56 -0.02 2.18
C ALA A 7 7.54 0.25 3.31
N ASN A 8 7.31 -0.40 4.46
CA ASN A 8 8.29 -0.46 5.54
C ASN A 8 9.09 -1.78 5.43
N PRO A 9 10.38 -1.73 5.03
CA PRO A 9 11.21 -2.95 4.89
C PRO A 9 11.38 -3.71 6.21
N ASN A 10 11.31 -3.01 7.34
CA ASN A 10 11.51 -3.57 8.67
C ASN A 10 10.20 -4.09 9.30
N ALA A 11 9.08 -4.02 8.59
CA ALA A 11 7.81 -4.55 9.10
C ALA A 11 7.77 -6.08 9.02
N GLY A 12 7.42 -6.72 10.14
CA GLY A 12 7.21 -8.17 10.22
C GLY A 12 8.43 -8.99 9.82
N SER A 13 8.21 -10.02 9.00
CA SER A 13 9.26 -10.97 8.57
C SER A 13 10.09 -10.46 7.37
N HIS A 14 10.21 -9.14 7.17
CA HIS A 14 10.94 -8.52 6.04
C HIS A 14 10.40 -8.95 4.66
N THR A 15 9.08 -9.13 4.56
CA THR A 15 8.44 -9.68 3.34
C THR A 15 8.07 -8.63 2.32
N ALA A 16 8.19 -7.34 2.62
CA ALA A 16 7.75 -6.27 1.73
C ALA A 16 8.40 -6.35 0.33
N GLU A 17 9.70 -6.57 0.26
CA GLU A 17 10.42 -6.72 -1.02
C GLU A 17 9.94 -7.94 -1.82
N HIS A 18 9.71 -9.06 -1.14
CA HIS A 18 9.18 -10.27 -1.76
C HIS A 18 7.75 -10.09 -2.28
N ILE A 19 6.91 -9.33 -1.57
CA ILE A 19 5.56 -8.97 -2.04
C ILE A 19 5.65 -8.06 -3.27
N ILE A 20 6.51 -7.04 -3.24
CA ILE A 20 6.74 -6.15 -4.38
C ILE A 20 7.22 -6.94 -5.60
N PHE A 21 8.14 -7.89 -5.40
CA PHE A 21 8.62 -8.79 -6.45
C PHE A 21 7.46 -9.58 -7.07
N LYS A 22 6.62 -10.22 -6.23
CA LYS A 22 5.44 -10.96 -6.70
C LYS A 22 4.47 -10.11 -7.49
N ILE A 23 4.23 -8.86 -7.06
CA ILE A 23 3.37 -7.92 -7.81
C ILE A 23 3.97 -7.67 -9.20
N LYS A 24 5.26 -7.33 -9.29
CA LYS A 24 5.92 -7.06 -10.57
C LYS A 24 5.94 -8.28 -11.49
N GLU A 25 6.17 -9.47 -10.93
CA GLU A 25 6.21 -10.73 -11.68
C GLU A 25 4.83 -11.10 -12.23
N SER A 26 3.78 -10.96 -11.41
CA SER A 26 2.43 -11.41 -11.76
C SER A 26 1.66 -10.37 -12.57
N TYR A 27 2.05 -9.10 -12.49
CA TYR A 27 1.41 -7.97 -13.17
C TYR A 27 2.44 -7.12 -13.93
N PRO A 28 3.15 -7.67 -14.92
CA PRO A 28 4.21 -6.95 -15.64
C PRO A 28 3.72 -5.72 -16.41
N GLN A 29 2.41 -5.67 -16.72
CA GLN A 29 1.75 -4.52 -17.37
C GLN A 29 1.51 -3.34 -16.41
N LEU A 30 1.56 -3.56 -15.10
CA LEU A 30 1.28 -2.54 -14.11
C LEU A 30 2.54 -1.72 -13.84
N ALA A 31 2.48 -0.42 -14.13
CA ALA A 31 3.53 0.50 -13.70
C ALA A 31 3.53 0.58 -12.17
N VAL A 32 4.68 0.29 -11.54
CA VAL A 32 4.84 0.28 -10.08
C VAL A 32 5.96 1.24 -9.68
N ASN A 33 5.64 2.21 -8.83
CA ASN A 33 6.63 3.12 -8.23
C ASN A 33 6.76 2.84 -6.72
N ILE A 34 7.98 2.69 -6.20
CA ILE A 34 8.22 2.15 -4.86
C ILE A 34 8.86 3.21 -3.97
N PHE A 35 8.30 3.40 -2.79
CA PHE A 35 8.76 4.31 -1.76
C PHE A 35 8.98 3.51 -0.47
N MET A 36 10.24 3.31 -0.11
CA MET A 36 10.64 2.57 1.09
C MET A 36 10.91 3.54 2.23
N THR A 37 10.34 3.29 3.41
CA THR A 37 10.66 4.09 4.61
C THR A 37 12.06 3.75 5.11
N VAL A 38 12.90 4.74 5.41
CA VAL A 38 14.30 4.54 5.85
C VAL A 38 14.53 4.67 7.36
N GLY A 39 13.50 4.98 8.14
CA GLY A 39 13.60 5.13 9.59
C GLY A 39 12.27 5.49 10.25
N PRO A 40 12.26 5.68 11.57
CA PRO A 40 11.05 6.10 12.29
C PRO A 40 10.50 7.42 11.73
N GLU A 41 9.18 7.46 11.50
CA GLU A 41 8.43 8.64 11.05
C GLU A 41 8.76 9.13 9.63
N ASP A 42 9.45 8.32 8.82
CA ASP A 42 9.75 8.66 7.42
C ASP A 42 8.50 8.59 6.51
N GLU A 43 7.38 8.02 6.99
CA GLU A 43 6.12 7.92 6.25
C GLU A 43 5.65 9.28 5.72
N LYS A 44 5.83 10.37 6.49
CA LYS A 44 5.47 11.72 6.05
C LYS A 44 6.21 12.10 4.76
N ARG A 45 7.54 11.95 4.77
CA ARG A 45 8.39 12.32 3.64
C ARG A 45 8.05 11.52 2.40
N GLN A 46 7.82 10.21 2.57
CA GLN A 46 7.48 9.32 1.45
C GLN A 46 6.09 9.64 0.88
N ILE A 47 5.08 9.89 1.73
CA ILE A 47 3.75 10.30 1.27
C ILE A 47 3.79 11.65 0.55
N GLU A 48 4.53 12.63 1.08
CA GLU A 48 4.71 13.92 0.40
C GLU A 48 5.42 13.78 -0.95
N ALA A 49 6.35 12.83 -1.10
CA ALA A 49 6.99 12.53 -2.37
C ALA A 49 6.02 11.88 -3.37
N ILE A 50 5.22 10.90 -2.92
CA ILE A 50 4.18 10.26 -3.72
C ILE A 50 3.18 11.31 -4.24
N LEU A 51 2.66 12.17 -3.35
CA LEU A 51 1.63 13.16 -3.69
C LEU A 51 2.07 14.21 -4.71
N LYS A 52 3.38 14.41 -4.93
CA LYS A 52 3.89 15.34 -5.96
C LYS A 52 3.66 14.83 -7.38
N GLU A 53 3.63 13.52 -7.56
CA GLU A 53 3.52 12.85 -8.86
C GLU A 53 2.18 12.11 -9.03
N PHE A 54 1.42 11.96 -7.94
CA PHE A 54 0.18 11.20 -7.90
C PHE A 54 -0.98 11.90 -8.62
N VAL A 55 -1.56 11.24 -9.61
CA VAL A 55 -2.75 11.70 -10.33
C VAL A 55 -3.98 10.99 -9.77
N SER A 56 -4.79 11.69 -8.97
CA SER A 56 -5.89 11.09 -8.19
C SER A 56 -6.98 10.38 -9.00
N SER A 57 -7.14 10.70 -10.28
CA SER A 57 -8.10 10.05 -11.18
C SER A 57 -7.57 8.77 -11.82
N GLU A 58 -6.25 8.54 -11.78
CA GLU A 58 -5.59 7.46 -12.52
C GLU A 58 -4.74 6.55 -11.66
N ASP A 59 -4.19 7.03 -10.55
CA ASP A 59 -3.20 6.33 -9.75
C ASP A 59 -3.81 5.77 -8.47
N GLN A 60 -3.10 4.80 -7.90
CA GLN A 60 -3.52 4.10 -6.68
C GLN A 60 -2.33 3.99 -5.73
N LEU A 61 -2.61 4.14 -4.44
CA LEU A 61 -1.63 3.89 -3.37
C LEU A 61 -1.88 2.50 -2.77
N MET A 62 -0.83 1.70 -2.62
CA MET A 62 -0.81 0.50 -1.78
C MET A 62 0.19 0.68 -0.64
N ILE A 63 -0.28 0.46 0.59
CA ILE A 63 0.57 0.46 1.78
C ILE A 63 0.91 -0.98 2.14
N LEU A 64 2.20 -1.29 2.22
CA LEU A 64 2.74 -2.58 2.67
C LEU A 64 3.38 -2.41 4.05
N GLY A 65 2.78 -3.00 5.08
CA GLY A 65 3.27 -2.86 6.44
C GLY A 65 2.40 -3.54 7.49
N GLY A 66 2.74 -3.28 8.76
CA GLY A 66 1.85 -3.56 9.89
C GLY A 66 0.90 -2.40 10.18
N ASP A 67 0.05 -2.55 11.19
CA ASP A 67 -0.92 -1.53 11.62
C ASP A 67 -0.24 -0.19 11.97
N GLY A 68 0.97 -0.22 12.52
CA GLY A 68 1.75 1.00 12.80
C GLY A 68 2.14 1.78 11.54
N THR A 69 2.58 1.08 10.49
CA THR A 69 2.91 1.71 9.19
C THR A 69 1.64 2.24 8.52
N LEU A 70 0.54 1.47 8.57
CA LEU A 70 -0.76 1.92 8.06
C LEU A 70 -1.20 3.22 8.76
N SER A 71 -1.22 3.24 10.09
CA SER A 71 -1.65 4.40 10.87
C SER A 71 -0.80 5.66 10.60
N LYS A 72 0.53 5.50 10.50
CA LYS A 72 1.43 6.62 10.19
C LYS A 72 1.26 7.15 8.77
N ALA A 73 1.10 6.26 7.79
CA ALA A 73 0.84 6.65 6.41
C ALA A 73 -0.49 7.42 6.29
N LEU A 74 -1.56 6.91 6.90
CA LEU A 74 -2.89 7.53 6.85
C LEU A 74 -2.96 8.89 7.55
N ARG A 75 -2.03 9.20 8.46
CA ARG A 75 -1.93 10.53 9.08
C ARG A 75 -1.61 11.63 8.06
N PHE A 76 -0.91 11.29 6.97
CA PHE A 76 -0.46 12.23 5.94
C PHE A 76 -1.15 12.01 4.60
N TRP A 77 -1.81 10.87 4.41
CA TRP A 77 -2.60 10.60 3.22
C TRP A 77 -3.93 11.39 3.23
N PRO A 78 -4.32 12.06 2.13
CA PRO A 78 -5.58 12.79 2.08
C PRO A 78 -6.79 11.86 2.27
N ALA A 79 -7.68 12.19 3.20
CA ALA A 79 -8.85 11.37 3.53
C ALA A 79 -9.83 11.16 2.35
N SER A 80 -9.79 12.03 1.34
CA SER A 80 -10.61 11.92 0.13
C SER A 80 -10.05 10.92 -0.90
N LEU A 81 -8.81 10.47 -0.75
CA LEU A 81 -8.16 9.58 -1.72
C LEU A 81 -8.21 8.13 -1.24
N PRO A 82 -8.58 7.18 -2.13
CA PRO A 82 -8.56 5.76 -1.77
C PRO A 82 -7.12 5.27 -1.57
N PHE A 83 -6.98 4.21 -0.80
CA PHE A 83 -5.74 3.46 -0.66
C PHE A 83 -6.07 1.97 -0.56
N ALA A 84 -5.12 1.14 -0.97
CA ALA A 84 -5.07 -0.27 -0.69
C ALA A 84 -4.09 -0.52 0.46
N TYR A 85 -4.35 -1.57 1.23
CA TYR A 85 -3.45 -2.03 2.29
C TYR A 85 -3.23 -3.52 2.13
N TYR A 86 -1.98 -3.96 2.19
CA TYR A 86 -1.65 -5.37 2.29
C TYR A 86 -0.73 -5.64 3.47
N PRO A 87 -1.13 -6.53 4.39
CA PRO A 87 -0.41 -6.77 5.63
C PRO A 87 0.92 -7.50 5.42
N THR A 88 2.00 -6.95 5.97
CA THR A 88 3.32 -7.62 6.04
C THR A 88 3.85 -7.78 7.47
N GLY A 89 3.15 -7.23 8.47
CA GLY A 89 3.47 -7.35 9.89
C GLY A 89 3.07 -8.70 10.50
N SER A 90 3.22 -8.85 11.81
CA SER A 90 2.80 -10.06 12.56
C SER A 90 1.43 -9.91 13.25
N GLY A 91 1.07 -8.69 13.67
CA GLY A 91 -0.21 -8.38 14.33
C GLY A 91 -1.37 -8.23 13.34
N ASN A 92 -1.28 -7.23 12.44
CA ASN A 92 -2.22 -6.91 11.35
C ASN A 92 -3.70 -7.07 11.70
N ASP A 93 -4.12 -6.51 12.83
CA ASP A 93 -5.51 -6.66 13.29
C ASP A 93 -6.48 -5.94 12.35
N PHE A 94 -6.05 -4.86 11.70
CA PHE A 94 -6.83 -4.21 10.65
C PHE A 94 -7.09 -5.16 9.47
N ALA A 95 -6.06 -5.84 8.98
CA ALA A 95 -6.24 -6.79 7.87
C ALA A 95 -7.17 -7.95 8.23
N LYS A 96 -7.08 -8.46 9.47
CA LYS A 96 -7.98 -9.53 9.95
C LYS A 96 -9.43 -9.05 10.00
N ALA A 97 -9.68 -7.86 10.56
CA ALA A 97 -11.02 -7.27 10.64
C ALA A 97 -11.65 -7.06 9.25
N MET A 98 -10.81 -6.75 8.25
CA MET A 98 -11.20 -6.46 6.88
C MET A 98 -11.17 -7.69 5.96
N ASN A 99 -10.82 -8.86 6.50
CA ASN A 99 -10.65 -10.12 5.79
C ASN A 99 -9.70 -10.05 4.57
N ILE A 100 -8.62 -9.27 4.69
CA ILE A 100 -7.58 -9.14 3.67
C ILE A 100 -6.66 -10.36 3.75
N THR A 101 -6.86 -11.30 2.82
CA THR A 101 -6.20 -12.62 2.86
C THR A 101 -5.40 -12.96 1.62
N SER A 102 -5.53 -12.18 0.53
CA SER A 102 -4.90 -12.50 -0.75
C SER A 102 -4.30 -11.26 -1.40
N LEU A 103 -3.00 -11.34 -1.70
CA LEU A 103 -2.28 -10.31 -2.45
C LEU A 103 -2.92 -10.10 -3.82
N TYR A 104 -3.11 -11.18 -4.56
CA TYR A 104 -3.63 -11.14 -5.92
C TYR A 104 -5.02 -10.51 -5.98
N ARG A 105 -5.94 -10.92 -5.09
CA ARG A 105 -7.27 -10.27 -5.02
C ARG A 105 -7.18 -8.78 -4.71
N SER A 106 -6.21 -8.36 -3.90
CA SER A 106 -6.02 -6.94 -3.57
C SER A 106 -5.55 -6.15 -4.79
N VAL A 107 -4.62 -6.72 -5.57
CA VAL A 107 -4.12 -6.08 -6.81
C VAL A 107 -5.16 -6.12 -7.93
N ASP A 108 -5.89 -7.22 -8.08
CA ASP A 108 -6.97 -7.34 -9.07
C ASP A 108 -8.07 -6.29 -8.80
N ALA A 109 -8.45 -6.09 -7.53
CA ALA A 109 -9.43 -5.08 -7.16
C ALA A 109 -8.99 -3.64 -7.53
N ILE A 110 -7.70 -3.34 -7.39
CA ILE A 110 -7.09 -2.07 -7.83
C ILE A 110 -7.24 -1.92 -9.34
N LEU A 111 -6.89 -2.96 -10.10
CA LEU A 111 -6.94 -2.94 -11.57
C LEU A 111 -8.36 -2.81 -12.11
N GLU A 112 -9.34 -3.44 -11.45
CA GLU A 112 -10.75 -3.37 -11.82
C GLU A 112 -11.41 -2.04 -11.40
N GLY A 113 -10.71 -1.16 -10.69
CA GLY A 113 -11.26 0.07 -10.14
C GLY A 113 -12.37 -0.18 -9.10
N LYS A 114 -12.43 -1.40 -8.53
CA LYS A 114 -13.44 -1.76 -7.55
C LYS A 114 -13.07 -1.12 -6.22
N LYS A 115 -13.94 -0.23 -5.73
CA LYS A 115 -14.00 0.06 -4.29
C LYS A 115 -14.44 -1.22 -3.61
N VAL A 116 -13.50 -1.99 -3.04
CA VAL A 116 -13.85 -3.07 -2.13
C VAL A 116 -14.41 -2.39 -0.89
N GLY A 117 -15.73 -2.31 -0.84
CA GLY A 117 -16.46 -1.49 0.11
C GLY A 117 -16.19 -1.91 1.54
N TYR A 118 -15.39 -1.12 2.23
CA TYR A 118 -15.52 -0.92 3.66
C TYR A 118 -15.48 0.59 3.89
N MET A 119 -16.67 1.09 4.16
CA MET A 119 -17.01 2.48 4.38
C MET A 119 -16.50 2.90 5.75
N PHE A 120 -15.58 3.87 5.80
CA PHE A 120 -15.37 4.76 6.95
C PHE A 120 -15.14 6.17 6.42
#